data_AF-A0A7X3TD66-F1
#
_entry.id   AF-A0A7X3TD66-F1
#
_cell.length_a   1.000
_cell.length_b   1.000
_cell.length_c   1.000
_cell.angle_alpha   90.00
_cell.angle_beta   90.00
_cell.angle_gamma   90.00
#
_symmetry.space_group_name_H-M   'P 1'
#
loop_
_entity.id
_entity.type
_entity.pdbx_description
1 polymer ?
#
loop_
_entity_poly.entity_id
_entity_poly.type
_entity_poly.pdbx_seq_one_letter_code
_entity_poly.pdbx_strand_id
1 'polypeptide(L)'
;MIEIQSHNHASELISLSGAYLEQNESENNLPIGLAYRLAEDPYYYGSELPLLLSILEHGRVVGVSLMTPPKRIILSRINANIQTAIVHLVDHLREIDIQIPGVVGPETEAQVFSECWVEGMLDVSASIDKRMRVFEARGVTNLPLSPLANPTSNSIYIKIGYVPIGDALVFDFVFSDGHNTA
;
A
#
# COMPACT_ATOMS: atom_id res chain seq x y z
N MET A 1 19.06 -6.84 10.57
CA MET A 1 18.28 -7.99 10.06
C MET A 1 16.84 -7.54 9.92
N ILE A 2 16.18 -7.88 8.81
CA ILE A 2 14.76 -7.58 8.60
C ILE A 2 13.93 -8.69 9.25
N GLU A 3 12.85 -8.30 9.91
CA GLU A 3 11.86 -9.18 10.52
C GLU A 3 10.45 -8.73 10.08
N ILE A 4 9.58 -9.69 9.77
CA ILE A 4 8.18 -9.44 9.44
C ILE A 4 7.34 -9.86 10.63
N GLN A 5 6.66 -8.90 11.25
CA GLN A 5 5.78 -9.16 12.39
C GLN A 5 4.31 -9.08 11.95
N SER A 6 3.61 -10.20 12.06
CA SER A 6 2.16 -10.28 11.87
C SER A 6 1.40 -9.77 13.11
N HIS A 7 0.28 -9.12 12.88
CA HIS A 7 -0.63 -8.61 13.91
C HIS A 7 -2.00 -9.27 13.77
N ASN A 8 -2.61 -9.65 14.90
CA ASN A 8 -3.94 -10.27 14.89
C ASN A 8 -5.06 -9.23 14.82
N HIS A 9 -4.76 -7.99 15.23
CA HIS A 9 -5.71 -6.90 15.25
C HIS A 9 -5.06 -5.59 14.83
N ALA A 10 -5.80 -4.71 14.14
CA ALA A 10 -5.25 -3.46 13.64
C ALA A 10 -4.82 -2.50 14.76
N SER A 11 -5.38 -2.62 15.97
CA SER A 11 -4.89 -1.86 17.14
C SER A 11 -3.46 -2.24 17.55
N GLU A 12 -3.03 -3.50 17.37
CA GLU A 12 -1.65 -3.93 17.61
C GLU A 12 -0.71 -3.31 16.58
N LEU A 13 -1.11 -3.35 15.31
CA LEU A 13 -0.38 -2.71 14.21
C LEU A 13 -0.23 -1.20 14.45
N ILE A 14 -1.30 -0.50 14.82
CA ILE A 14 -1.28 0.94 15.11
C ILE A 14 -0.37 1.23 16.30
N SER A 15 -0.44 0.42 17.36
CA SER A 15 0.37 0.62 18.57
C SER A 15 1.87 0.51 18.29
N LEU A 16 2.27 -0.40 17.40
CA LEU A 16 3.68 -0.58 17.02
C LEU A 16 4.14 0.40 15.94
N SER A 17 3.31 0.61 14.91
CA SER A 17 3.71 1.20 13.63
C SER A 17 2.98 2.50 13.26
N GLY A 18 2.00 2.94 14.04
CA GLY A 18 1.23 4.16 13.78
C GLY A 18 2.11 5.40 13.69
N ALA A 19 2.99 5.61 14.68
CA ALA A 19 3.92 6.73 14.69
C ALA A 19 4.93 6.69 13.52
N TYR A 20 5.20 5.51 12.94
CA TYR A 20 6.00 5.38 11.72
C TYR A 20 5.21 5.83 10.49
N LEU A 21 3.97 5.36 10.35
CA LEU A 21 3.09 5.71 9.23
C LEU A 21 2.83 7.22 9.17
N GLU A 22 2.58 7.84 10.32
CA GLU A 22 2.25 9.26 10.45
C GLU A 22 3.42 10.20 10.06
N GLN A 23 4.68 9.73 10.08
CA GLN A 23 5.83 10.54 9.63
C GLN A 23 5.73 10.95 8.17
N ASN A 24 5.09 10.13 7.32
CA ASN A 24 4.84 10.43 5.92
C ASN A 24 3.34 10.25 5.63
N GLU A 25 2.49 10.86 6.47
CA GLU A 25 1.02 10.69 6.44
C GLU A 25 0.44 10.79 5.03
N SER A 26 0.82 11.81 4.26
CA SER A 26 0.31 12.01 2.91
C SER A 26 0.59 10.84 1.96
N GLU A 27 1.75 10.19 2.10
CA GLU A 27 2.13 9.01 1.31
C GLU A 27 1.57 7.70 1.88
N ASN A 28 1.33 7.69 3.20
CA ASN A 28 0.82 6.55 3.95
C ASN A 28 -0.69 6.67 4.24
N ASN A 29 -1.40 7.55 3.56
CA ASN A 29 -2.79 7.88 3.89
C ASN A 29 -3.73 6.66 3.76
N LEU A 30 -3.50 5.81 2.75
CA LEU A 30 -4.23 4.58 2.53
C LEU A 30 -3.98 3.54 3.65
N PRO A 31 -2.73 3.14 3.97
CA PRO A 31 -2.47 2.24 5.09
C PRO A 31 -2.99 2.79 6.43
N ILE A 32 -2.87 4.09 6.69
CA ILE A 32 -3.39 4.73 7.90
C ILE A 32 -4.91 4.59 7.97
N GLY A 33 -5.64 5.03 6.94
CA GLY A 33 -7.09 5.00 6.94
C GLY A 33 -7.66 3.59 7.10
N LEU A 34 -7.05 2.61 6.44
CA LEU A 34 -7.42 1.21 6.57
C LEU A 34 -7.15 0.66 7.96
N ALA A 35 -5.97 0.90 8.54
CA ALA A 35 -5.63 0.44 9.87
C ALA A 35 -6.60 0.99 10.93
N TYR A 36 -6.87 2.29 10.92
CA TYR A 36 -7.81 2.90 11.88
C TYR A 36 -9.24 2.37 11.71
N ARG A 37 -9.72 2.17 10.47
CA ARG A 37 -11.06 1.61 10.24
C ARG A 37 -11.17 0.15 10.69
N LEU A 38 -10.14 -0.66 10.39
CA LEU A 38 -10.08 -2.07 10.79
C LEU A 38 -9.92 -2.25 12.30
N ALA A 39 -9.39 -1.26 13.02
CA ALA A 39 -9.30 -1.29 14.47
C ALA A 39 -10.66 -1.12 15.15
N GLU A 40 -11.60 -0.46 14.49
CA GLU A 40 -12.99 -0.34 14.95
C GLU A 40 -13.83 -1.57 14.57
N ASP A 41 -13.62 -2.08 13.35
CA ASP A 41 -14.35 -3.22 12.80
C ASP A 41 -13.45 -4.04 11.86
N PRO A 42 -12.91 -5.19 12.31
CA PRO A 42 -12.05 -6.05 11.50
C PRO A 42 -12.70 -6.60 10.23
N TYR A 43 -14.04 -6.63 10.16
CA TYR A 43 -14.80 -7.19 9.04
C TYR A 43 -15.40 -6.12 8.14
N TYR A 44 -15.02 -4.86 8.32
CA TYR A 44 -15.62 -3.73 7.59
C TYR A 44 -15.52 -3.86 6.06
N TYR A 45 -14.42 -4.43 5.57
CA TYR A 45 -14.14 -4.56 4.13
C TYR A 45 -14.47 -5.93 3.54
N GLY A 46 -14.89 -6.90 4.36
CA GLY A 46 -15.17 -8.26 3.91
C GLY A 46 -15.31 -9.25 5.07
N SER A 47 -15.67 -10.49 4.74
CA SER A 47 -15.78 -11.58 5.72
C SER A 47 -14.45 -12.21 6.12
N GLU A 48 -13.39 -11.95 5.36
CA GLU A 48 -12.04 -12.43 5.65
C GLU A 48 -11.27 -11.42 6.52
N LEU A 49 -10.46 -11.93 7.45
CA LEU A 49 -9.64 -11.07 8.30
C LEU A 49 -8.54 -10.37 7.47
N PRO A 50 -8.17 -9.13 7.82
CA PRO A 50 -7.11 -8.43 7.15
C PRO A 50 -5.75 -9.06 7.44
N LEU A 51 -4.86 -9.02 6.45
CA LEU A 51 -3.43 -9.24 6.67
C LEU A 51 -2.83 -7.93 7.18
N LEU A 52 -2.11 -7.99 8.30
CA LEU A 52 -1.55 -6.82 8.97
C LEU A 52 -0.10 -7.11 9.35
N LEU A 53 0.85 -6.46 8.69
CA LEU A 53 2.29 -6.75 8.83
C LEU A 53 3.07 -5.48 9.14
N SER A 54 4.01 -5.56 10.08
CA SER A 54 5.07 -4.58 10.27
C SER A 54 6.39 -5.15 9.78
N ILE A 55 7.16 -4.32 9.07
CA ILE A 55 8.51 -4.63 8.62
C ILE A 55 9.45 -3.94 9.60
N LEU A 56 10.25 -4.72 10.32
CA LEU A 56 11.19 -4.21 11.31
C LEU A 56 12.63 -4.38 10.84
N GLU A 57 13.47 -3.40 11.11
CA GLU A 57 14.92 -3.51 11.03
C GLU A 57 15.52 -3.18 12.39
N HIS A 58 16.23 -4.15 13.00
CA HIS A 58 16.81 -3.99 14.34
C HIS A 58 15.77 -3.56 15.40
N GLY A 59 14.56 -4.12 15.34
CA GLY A 59 13.45 -3.81 16.25
C GLY A 59 12.79 -2.45 16.03
N ARG A 60 13.15 -1.71 14.97
CA ARG A 60 12.49 -0.46 14.58
C ARG A 60 11.62 -0.69 13.36
N VAL A 61 10.43 -0.10 13.35
CA VAL A 61 9.54 -0.15 12.18
C VAL A 61 10.19 0.64 11.04
N VAL A 62 10.33 -0.02 9.90
CA VAL A 62 10.85 0.55 8.65
C VAL A 62 9.85 0.46 7.50
N GLY A 63 8.69 -0.16 7.73
CA GLY A 63 7.63 -0.27 6.75
C GLY A 63 6.41 -1.01 7.33
N VAL A 64 5.29 -0.91 6.63
CA VAL A 64 4.04 -1.59 6.95
C VAL A 64 3.48 -2.17 5.65
N SER A 65 2.91 -3.36 5.75
CA SER A 65 2.14 -3.96 4.68
C SER A 65 0.79 -4.40 5.22
N LEU A 66 -0.27 -4.19 4.44
CA LEU A 66 -1.59 -4.69 4.79
C LEU A 66 -2.36 -5.17 3.57
N MET A 67 -3.36 -6.02 3.79
CA MET A 67 -4.28 -6.45 2.76
C MET A 67 -5.67 -6.62 3.39
N THR A 68 -6.70 -6.19 2.69
CA THR A 68 -8.09 -6.56 2.98
C THR A 68 -8.52 -7.56 1.90
N PRO A 69 -8.42 -8.88 2.13
CA PRO A 69 -8.70 -9.85 1.08
C PRO A 69 -10.09 -9.68 0.46
N PRO A 70 -10.25 -9.95 -0.85
CA PRO A 70 -9.24 -10.37 -1.82
C PRO A 70 -8.61 -9.18 -2.58
N LYS A 71 -8.47 -8.00 -1.95
CA LYS A 71 -7.88 -6.82 -2.62
C LYS A 71 -6.35 -6.92 -2.65
N ARG A 72 -5.72 -6.07 -3.47
CA ARG A 72 -4.26 -5.95 -3.59
C ARG A 72 -3.60 -5.69 -2.23
N ILE A 73 -2.38 -6.20 -2.05
CA ILE A 73 -1.56 -5.87 -0.90
C ILE A 73 -1.10 -4.41 -1.01
N ILE A 74 -1.05 -3.71 0.11
CA ILE A 74 -0.72 -2.29 0.18
C ILE A 74 0.58 -2.15 0.96
N LEU A 75 1.55 -1.45 0.37
CA LEU A 75 2.83 -1.13 0.97
C LEU A 75 2.83 0.34 1.38
N SER A 76 3.31 0.61 2.60
CA SER A 76 3.74 1.96 2.98
C SER A 76 5.05 2.31 2.28
N ARG A 77 5.50 3.57 2.43
CA ARG A 77 6.92 3.90 2.23
C ARG A 77 7.80 2.97 3.08
N ILE A 78 8.96 2.56 2.57
CA ILE A 78 9.96 1.76 3.29
C ILE A 78 11.20 2.62 3.56
N ASN A 79 11.58 2.77 4.84
CA ASN A 79 12.76 3.53 5.28
C ASN A 79 13.92 2.60 5.64
N ALA A 80 14.27 1.69 4.73
CA ALA A 80 15.38 0.76 4.83
C ALA A 80 15.86 0.37 3.42
N ASN A 81 16.74 -0.63 3.30
CA ASN A 81 17.02 -1.23 2.00
C ASN A 81 15.75 -1.90 1.46
N ILE A 82 15.13 -1.29 0.44
CA ILE A 82 13.86 -1.73 -0.15
C ILE A 82 13.96 -3.17 -0.66
N GLN A 83 15.02 -3.51 -1.39
CA GLN A 83 15.21 -4.86 -1.92
C GLN A 83 15.22 -5.89 -0.79
N THR A 84 16.02 -5.67 0.25
CA THR A 84 16.09 -6.58 1.39
C THR A 84 14.75 -6.68 2.12
N ALA A 85 14.10 -5.55 2.39
CA ALA A 85 12.81 -5.53 3.07
C ALA A 85 11.73 -6.30 2.31
N ILE A 86 11.68 -6.13 0.98
CA ILE A 86 10.71 -6.77 0.11
C ILE A 86 10.97 -8.26 -0.03
N VAL A 87 12.23 -8.71 -0.17
CA VAL A 87 12.56 -10.15 -0.18
C VAL A 87 12.04 -10.83 1.07
N HIS A 88 12.32 -10.28 2.25
CA HIS A 88 11.82 -10.82 3.52
C HIS A 88 10.29 -10.79 3.61
N LEU A 89 9.64 -9.75 3.09
CA LEU A 89 8.18 -9.68 3.03
C LEU A 89 7.60 -10.77 2.12
N VAL A 90 8.16 -10.94 0.92
CA VAL A 90 7.72 -11.95 -0.06
C VAL A 90 7.91 -13.36 0.48
N ASP A 91 9.05 -13.64 1.12
CA ASP A 91 9.32 -14.93 1.77
C ASP A 91 8.27 -15.22 2.84
N HIS A 92 7.99 -14.27 3.74
CA HIS A 92 6.96 -14.40 4.76
C HIS A 92 5.56 -14.64 4.17
N LEU A 93 5.19 -13.92 3.11
CA LEU A 93 3.91 -14.09 2.43
C LEU A 93 3.77 -15.48 1.77
N ARG A 94 4.86 -16.02 1.23
CA ARG A 94 4.91 -17.38 0.67
C ARG A 94 4.83 -18.44 1.77
N GLU A 95 5.44 -18.21 2.92
CA GLU A 95 5.37 -19.12 4.08
C GLU A 95 3.96 -19.27 4.64
N ILE A 96 3.17 -18.19 4.65
CA ILE A 96 1.77 -18.21 5.10
C ILE A 96 0.76 -18.61 4.01
N ASP A 97 1.24 -18.94 2.81
CA ASP A 97 0.46 -19.42 1.65
C ASP A 97 -0.74 -18.51 1.28
N ILE A 98 -0.52 -17.18 1.29
CA ILE A 98 -1.57 -16.23 0.93
C ILE A 98 -1.54 -15.88 -0.57
N GLN A 99 -2.72 -15.83 -1.18
CA GLN A 99 -2.87 -15.37 -2.55
C GLN A 99 -2.76 -13.85 -2.63
N ILE A 100 -1.79 -13.35 -3.41
CA ILE A 100 -1.63 -11.92 -3.66
C ILE A 100 -2.12 -11.62 -5.08
N PRO A 101 -3.19 -10.83 -5.25
CA PRO A 101 -3.73 -10.50 -6.57
C PRO A 101 -2.98 -9.35 -7.26
N GLY A 102 -2.13 -8.64 -6.52
CA GLY A 102 -1.41 -7.47 -6.99
C GLY A 102 -0.94 -6.60 -5.83
N VAL A 103 -0.26 -5.49 -6.12
CA VAL A 103 0.33 -4.59 -5.12
C VAL A 103 0.00 -3.13 -5.40
N VAL A 104 -0.19 -2.35 -4.33
CA VAL A 104 -0.31 -0.90 -4.35
C VAL A 104 0.71 -0.31 -3.39
N GLY A 105 1.44 0.72 -3.82
CA GLY A 105 2.38 1.40 -2.92
C GLY A 105 3.17 2.47 -3.65
N PRO A 106 4.11 3.14 -2.95
CA PRO A 106 5.03 4.05 -3.60
C PRO A 106 5.78 3.36 -4.74
N GLU A 107 6.11 4.13 -5.78
CA GLU A 107 6.56 3.59 -7.08
C GLU A 107 7.69 2.56 -6.96
N THR A 108 8.73 2.86 -6.18
CA THR A 108 9.89 1.96 -6.03
C THR A 108 9.53 0.68 -5.29
N GLU A 109 8.83 0.78 -4.16
CA GLU A 109 8.40 -0.34 -3.34
C GLU A 109 7.48 -1.29 -4.10
N ALA A 110 6.49 -0.73 -4.82
CA ALA A 110 5.56 -1.51 -5.63
C ALA A 110 6.24 -2.19 -6.82
N GLN A 111 7.18 -1.51 -7.48
CA GLN A 111 7.97 -2.09 -8.58
C GLN A 111 8.80 -3.28 -8.08
N VAL A 112 9.60 -3.08 -7.03
CA VAL A 112 10.48 -4.13 -6.46
C VAL A 112 9.66 -5.30 -5.94
N PHE A 113 8.51 -5.05 -5.30
CA PHE A 113 7.58 -6.10 -4.89
C PHE A 113 7.05 -6.88 -6.08
N SER A 114 6.62 -6.19 -7.14
CA SER A 114 6.06 -6.85 -8.32
C SER A 114 7.06 -7.79 -8.99
N GLU A 115 8.33 -7.37 -9.10
CA GLU A 115 9.41 -8.17 -9.67
C GLU A 115 9.75 -9.37 -8.78
N CYS A 116 9.91 -9.14 -7.47
CA CYS A 116 10.26 -10.18 -6.51
C CYS A 116 9.15 -11.22 -6.34
N TRP A 117 7.87 -10.80 -6.37
CA TRP A 117 6.75 -11.71 -6.22
C TRP A 117 6.66 -12.71 -7.37
N VAL A 118 6.75 -12.23 -8.62
CA VAL A 118 6.66 -13.09 -9.81
C VAL A 118 7.94 -13.87 -10.08
N GLU A 119 9.07 -13.48 -9.48
CA GLU A 119 10.33 -14.21 -9.60
C GLU A 119 10.17 -15.65 -9.11
N GLY A 120 10.41 -16.61 -10.01
CA GLY A 120 10.30 -18.04 -9.75
C GLY A 120 8.88 -18.61 -9.83
N MET A 121 7.86 -17.79 -10.10
CA MET A 121 6.51 -18.27 -10.40
C MET A 121 6.41 -18.64 -11.89
N LEU A 122 5.89 -19.84 -12.17
CA LEU A 122 5.50 -20.22 -13.52
C LEU A 122 4.18 -19.52 -13.86
N ASP A 123 4.08 -18.98 -15.06
CA ASP A 123 2.82 -18.48 -15.60
C ASP A 123 2.17 -17.33 -14.82
N VAL A 124 2.96 -16.51 -14.12
CA VAL A 124 2.51 -15.27 -13.48
C VAL A 124 3.28 -14.09 -14.05
N SER A 125 2.55 -13.04 -14.41
CA SER A 125 3.14 -11.77 -14.86
C SER A 125 2.56 -10.58 -14.09
N ALA A 126 3.39 -9.56 -13.87
CA ALA A 126 2.95 -8.31 -13.28
C ALA A 126 2.59 -7.30 -14.38
N SER A 127 1.42 -6.68 -14.26
CA SER A 127 0.97 -5.63 -15.19
C SER A 127 0.60 -4.37 -14.41
N ILE A 128 0.97 -3.20 -14.93
CA ILE A 128 0.62 -1.92 -14.29
C ILE A 128 -0.83 -1.58 -14.64
N ASP A 129 -1.71 -1.62 -13.65
CA ASP A 129 -3.11 -1.16 -13.74
C ASP A 129 -3.15 0.37 -13.76
N LYS A 130 -2.45 1.02 -12.81
CA LYS A 130 -2.51 2.48 -12.63
C LYS A 130 -1.18 3.08 -12.22
N ARG A 131 -0.97 4.32 -12.67
CA ARG A 131 0.06 5.24 -12.18
C ARG A 131 -0.64 6.37 -11.45
N MET A 132 -0.27 6.58 -10.20
CA MET A 132 -0.89 7.55 -9.31
C MET A 132 0.15 8.56 -8.83
N ARG A 133 -0.32 9.76 -8.51
CA ARG A 133 0.49 10.82 -7.91
C ARG A 133 -0.08 11.19 -6.56
N VAL A 134 0.78 11.23 -5.55
CA VAL A 134 0.44 11.64 -4.19
C VAL A 134 0.56 13.16 -4.09
N PHE A 135 -0.46 13.80 -3.53
CA PHE A 135 -0.52 15.23 -3.31
C PHE A 135 -0.69 15.53 -1.82
N GLU A 136 0.00 16.55 -1.35
CA GLU A 136 -0.07 17.04 0.03
C GLU A 136 -0.68 18.44 0.07
N ALA A 137 -1.62 18.65 0.99
CA ALA A 137 -2.17 19.98 1.26
C ALA A 137 -1.23 20.75 2.18
N ARG A 138 -0.43 21.67 1.63
CA ARG A 138 0.41 22.58 2.45
C ARG A 138 -0.25 23.93 2.72
N GLY A 139 -1.33 24.20 2.00
CA GLY A 139 -2.18 25.37 2.16
C GLY A 139 -3.42 25.19 1.30
N VAL A 140 -4.53 25.81 1.71
CA VAL A 140 -5.77 25.78 0.95
C VAL A 140 -6.11 27.20 0.53
N THR A 141 -6.11 27.44 -0.78
CA THR A 141 -6.60 28.71 -1.35
C THR A 141 -8.09 28.58 -1.63
N ASN A 142 -8.89 29.51 -1.09
CA ASN A 142 -10.30 29.61 -1.47
C ASN A 142 -10.41 30.03 -2.94
N LEU A 143 -10.75 29.08 -3.81
CA LEU A 143 -11.16 29.40 -5.18
C LEU A 143 -12.64 29.82 -5.17
N PRO A 144 -13.05 30.83 -5.94
CA PRO A 144 -14.47 31.06 -6.19
C PRO A 144 -15.09 29.80 -6.81
N LEU A 145 -16.29 29.42 -6.35
CA LEU A 145 -17.03 28.25 -6.85
C LEU A 145 -17.23 28.39 -8.37
N SER A 146 -16.41 27.68 -9.15
CA SER A 146 -16.58 27.54 -10.60
C SER A 146 -17.70 26.53 -10.87
N PRO A 147 -18.57 26.75 -11.89
CA PRO A 147 -19.66 25.83 -12.19
C PRO A 147 -19.11 24.49 -12.70
N LEU A 148 -19.34 23.42 -11.92
CA LEU A 148 -19.52 21.97 -12.20
C LEU A 148 -18.79 21.25 -13.36
N ALA A 149 -17.90 21.89 -14.11
CA ALA A 149 -17.16 21.30 -15.22
C ALA A 149 -15.69 21.08 -14.80
N ASN A 150 -15.42 20.01 -14.05
CA ASN A 150 -14.06 19.50 -13.93
C ASN A 150 -14.07 17.97 -13.96
N PRO A 151 -13.88 17.34 -15.15
CA PRO A 151 -14.03 15.89 -15.27
C PRO A 151 -12.95 15.10 -14.52
N THR A 152 -11.70 15.59 -14.44
CA THR A 152 -10.57 15.04 -13.64
C THR A 152 -9.29 15.79 -14.09
N SER A 153 -9.16 17.09 -13.80
CA SER A 153 -7.88 17.78 -14.02
C SER A 153 -7.11 17.87 -12.72
N ASN A 154 -6.05 17.05 -12.57
CA ASN A 154 -5.10 17.15 -11.46
C ASN A 154 -4.50 18.57 -11.29
N SER A 155 -4.62 19.43 -12.32
CA SER A 155 -4.27 20.86 -12.22
C SER A 155 -5.06 21.61 -11.14
N ILE A 156 -6.25 21.12 -10.74
CA ILE A 156 -7.03 21.77 -9.68
C ILE A 156 -6.34 21.67 -8.33
N TYR A 157 -5.71 20.53 -8.00
CA TYR A 157 -4.98 20.34 -6.74
C TYR A 157 -3.90 21.40 -6.58
N ILE A 158 -3.11 21.64 -7.62
CA ILE A 158 -2.09 22.68 -7.63
C ILE A 158 -2.71 24.07 -7.48
N LYS A 159 -3.81 24.34 -8.18
CA LYS A 159 -4.51 25.65 -8.11
C LYS A 159 -5.11 25.94 -6.73
N ILE A 160 -5.49 24.92 -5.97
CA ILE A 160 -6.01 25.07 -4.60
C ILE A 160 -4.92 24.99 -3.53
N GLY A 161 -3.65 24.81 -3.89
CA GLY A 161 -2.49 24.88 -2.97
C GLY A 161 -1.89 23.53 -2.57
N TYR A 162 -2.29 22.43 -3.20
CA TYR A 162 -1.64 21.13 -3.00
C TYR A 162 -0.35 21.06 -3.81
N VAL A 163 0.62 20.31 -3.30
CA VAL A 163 1.89 20.04 -3.97
C VAL A 163 2.04 18.55 -4.24
N PRO A 164 2.56 18.15 -5.41
CA PRO A 164 2.91 16.76 -5.64
C PRO A 164 4.12 16.39 -4.78
N ILE A 165 4.05 15.24 -4.09
CA ILE A 165 5.11 14.80 -3.17
C ILE A 165 5.70 13.43 -3.49
N GLY A 166 5.03 12.64 -4.33
CA GLY A 166 5.49 11.31 -4.71
C GLY A 166 4.60 10.67 -5.77
N ASP A 167 5.04 9.53 -6.29
CA ASP A 167 4.30 8.71 -7.24
C ASP A 167 4.07 7.32 -6.63
N ALA A 168 2.97 6.67 -7.02
CA ALA A 168 2.57 5.35 -6.56
C ALA A 168 2.12 4.50 -7.75
N LEU A 169 2.38 3.19 -7.68
CA LEU A 169 1.98 2.23 -8.70
C LEU A 169 0.94 1.27 -8.15
N VAL A 170 0.05 0.84 -9.04
CA VAL A 170 -0.87 -0.26 -8.84
C VAL A 170 -0.52 -1.33 -9.85
N PHE A 171 -0.15 -2.52 -9.38
CA PHE A 171 0.06 -3.71 -10.18
C PHE A 171 -1.07 -4.72 -9.96
N ASP A 172 -1.41 -5.43 -11.03
CA ASP A 172 -2.17 -6.67 -11.01
C ASP A 172 -1.26 -7.83 -11.39
N PHE A 173 -1.43 -8.96 -10.71
CA PHE A 173 -0.78 -10.22 -11.06
C PHE A 173 -1.72 -11.07 -11.89
N VAL A 174 -1.30 -11.34 -13.13
CA VAL A 174 -2.08 -12.07 -14.13
C VAL A 174 -1.49 -13.47 -14.27
N PHE A 175 -2.34 -14.46 -14.03
CA PHE A 175 -2.02 -15.88 -14.19
C PHE A 175 -2.37 -16.31 -15.63
N SER A 176 -1.44 -16.98 -16.33
CA SER A 176 -1.62 -17.38 -17.74
C SER A 176 -2.77 -18.37 -17.95
N ASP A 177 -3.15 -19.10 -16.90
CA ASP A 177 -4.34 -19.93 -16.89
C ASP A 177 -5.54 -19.08 -16.49
N GLY A 178 -6.25 -18.57 -17.50
CA GLY A 178 -7.35 -17.61 -17.43
C GLY A 178 -8.54 -18.00 -16.53
N HIS A 179 -8.33 -18.01 -15.22
CA HIS A 179 -9.36 -17.99 -14.19
C HIS A 179 -9.32 -16.63 -13.54
N ASN A 180 -9.84 -15.65 -14.28
CA ASN A 180 -10.37 -14.43 -13.71
C ASN A 180 -11.50 -14.85 -12.74
N THR A 181 -11.17 -15.01 -11.46
CA THR A 181 -12.18 -15.24 -10.43
C THR A 181 -12.87 -13.92 -10.18
N ALA A 182 -14.13 -13.88 -10.63
CA ALA A 182 -15.06 -12.78 -10.50
C ALA A 182 -15.40 -12.45 -9.04
#